data_AF-A0A7D6ZH22-F1
#
_entry.id   AF-A0A7D6ZH22-F1
#
_cell.length_a   1.000
_cell.length_b   1.000
_cell.length_c   1.000
_cell.angle_alpha   90.00
_cell.angle_beta   90.00
_cell.angle_gamma   90.00
#
_symmetry.space_group_name_H-M   'P 1'
#
loop_
_entity.id
_entity.type
_entity.pdbx_description
1 polymer ?
#
loop_
_entity_poly.entity_id
_entity_poly.type
_entity_poly.pdbx_seq_one_letter_code
_entity_poly.pdbx_strand_id
1 'polypeptide(L)'
;MNDKNRKLIRWILWVAWMIVIFIFSQLPGDVSDEQSKLVIYIFNVLGLDLNSHLGYLANFVVRKGAHFTEYFILYILTLNVLRMYMDKRKAWNYSLAFVFLYACSDEFHQSFVPGRGPAFRDVLIDTSGGAFAYIVTSVINRFKIGKK
;
A
#
# COMPACT_ATOMS: atom_id res chain seq x y z
N MET A 1 25.14 -2.79 14.16
CA MET A 1 24.99 -3.10 12.72
C MET A 1 25.63 -1.99 11.90
N ASN A 2 26.59 -2.30 11.02
CA ASN A 2 27.28 -1.28 10.20
C ASN A 2 26.27 -0.55 9.28
N ASP A 3 26.52 0.72 8.96
CA ASP A 3 25.68 1.55 8.10
C ASP A 3 25.46 0.95 6.70
N LYS A 4 26.44 0.20 6.17
CA LYS A 4 26.26 -0.56 4.92
C LYS A 4 25.13 -1.59 5.03
N ASN A 5 25.05 -2.33 6.14
CA ASN A 5 24.03 -3.35 6.36
C ASN A 5 22.64 -2.70 6.56
N ARG A 6 22.58 -1.55 7.23
CA ARG A 6 21.33 -0.77 7.41
C ARG A 6 20.77 -0.26 6.09
N LYS A 7 21.63 0.23 5.19
CA LYS A 7 21.24 0.65 3.84
C LYS A 7 20.70 -0.54 3.04
N LEU A 8 21.43 -1.66 3.06
CA LEU A 8 21.04 -2.87 2.35
C LEU A 8 19.65 -3.38 2.78
N ILE A 9 19.39 -3.45 4.09
CA ILE A 9 18.09 -3.91 4.61
C ILE A 9 16.93 -3.02 4.11
N ARG A 10 17.11 -1.69 4.10
CA ARG A 10 16.06 -0.76 3.61
C ARG A 10 15.72 -1.00 2.15
N TRP A 11 16.75 -1.20 1.31
CA TRP A 11 16.57 -1.53 -0.10
C TRP A 11 15.89 -2.89 -0.29
N ILE A 12 16.33 -3.92 0.45
CA ILE A 12 15.72 -5.26 0.41
C ILE A 12 14.24 -5.18 0.77
N LEU A 13 13.89 -4.52 1.88
CA LEU A 13 12.49 -4.39 2.31
C LEU A 13 11.65 -3.65 1.26
N TRP A 14 12.19 -2.59 0.67
CA TRP A 14 11.49 -1.81 -0.36
C TRP A 14 11.23 -2.65 -1.62
N VAL A 15 12.25 -3.33 -2.14
CA VAL A 15 12.10 -4.21 -3.32
C VAL A 15 11.18 -5.39 -3.02
N ALA A 16 11.35 -6.04 -1.86
CA ALA A 16 10.53 -7.16 -1.46
C ALA A 16 9.05 -6.77 -1.39
N TRP A 17 8.73 -5.57 -0.88
CA TRP A 17 7.36 -5.11 -0.81
C TRP A 17 6.75 -4.82 -2.19
N MET A 18 7.52 -4.25 -3.11
CA MET A 18 7.07 -4.08 -4.50
C MET A 18 6.77 -5.44 -5.16
N ILE A 19 7.60 -6.46 -4.91
CA ILE A 19 7.36 -7.82 -5.39
C ILE A 19 6.06 -8.39 -4.81
N VAL A 20 5.79 -8.17 -3.51
CA VAL A 20 4.54 -8.60 -2.87
C VAL A 20 3.33 -7.97 -3.56
N ILE A 21 3.36 -6.64 -3.78
CA ILE A 21 2.25 -5.94 -4.48
C ILE A 21 2.07 -6.52 -5.89
N PHE A 22 3.18 -6.71 -6.62
CA PHE A 22 3.14 -7.24 -7.97
C PHE A 22 2.54 -8.65 -8.02
N ILE A 23 2.90 -9.53 -7.08
CA ILE A 23 2.33 -10.89 -6.99
C ILE A 23 0.82 -10.82 -6.76
N PHE A 24 0.34 -9.97 -5.85
CA PHE A 24 -1.11 -9.81 -5.62
C PHE A 24 -1.83 -9.21 -6.83
N SER A 25 -1.19 -8.28 -7.52
CA SER A 25 -1.69 -7.64 -8.74
C SER A 25 -1.79 -8.60 -9.93
N GLN A 26 -0.96 -9.64 -9.98
CA GLN A 26 -1.01 -10.71 -10.99
C GLN A 26 -2.19 -11.67 -10.82
N LEU A 27 -2.84 -11.69 -9.66
CA LEU A 27 -3.94 -12.62 -9.41
C LEU A 27 -5.17 -12.23 -10.24
N PRO A 28 -5.75 -13.18 -11.00
CA PRO A 28 -7.02 -13.00 -11.70
C PRO A 28 -8.11 -12.46 -10.77
N GLY A 29 -9.04 -11.70 -11.35
CA GLY A 29 -10.07 -10.98 -10.56
C GLY A 29 -10.92 -11.90 -9.68
N ASP A 30 -11.26 -13.08 -10.17
CA ASP A 30 -12.00 -14.14 -9.46
C ASP A 30 -11.22 -14.69 -8.25
N VAL A 31 -9.92 -14.95 -8.41
CA VAL A 31 -9.04 -15.43 -7.33
C VAL A 31 -8.87 -14.34 -6.26
N SER A 32 -8.71 -13.09 -6.68
CA SER A 32 -8.63 -11.94 -5.76
C SER A 32 -9.91 -11.74 -4.96
N ASP A 33 -11.07 -12.00 -5.57
CA ASP A 33 -12.36 -11.91 -4.91
C ASP A 33 -12.54 -13.02 -3.88
N GLU A 34 -12.06 -14.24 -4.16
CA GLU A 34 -12.06 -15.34 -3.20
C GLU A 34 -11.17 -15.08 -1.98
N GLN A 35 -9.98 -14.51 -2.17
CA GLN A 35 -9.12 -14.11 -1.05
C GLN A 35 -9.83 -13.13 -0.10
N SER A 36 -10.55 -12.17 -0.66
CA SER A 36 -11.32 -11.21 0.12
C SER A 36 -12.46 -11.88 0.90
N LYS A 37 -13.09 -12.94 0.36
CA LYS A 37 -14.11 -13.73 1.07
C LYS A 37 -13.53 -14.51 2.25
N LEU A 38 -12.33 -15.07 2.11
CA LEU A 38 -11.64 -15.76 3.22
C LEU A 38 -11.35 -14.79 4.37
N VAL A 39 -10.91 -13.58 4.06
CA VAL A 39 -10.72 -12.53 5.07
C VAL A 39 -12.05 -12.22 5.76
N ILE A 40 -13.13 -11.96 5.00
CA ILE A 40 -14.47 -11.70 5.57
C ILE A 40 -14.92 -12.83 6.50
N TYR A 41 -14.71 -14.10 6.09
CA TYR A 41 -15.06 -15.26 6.91
C TYR A 41 -14.33 -15.24 8.26
N ILE A 42 -13.03 -14.96 8.28
CA ILE A 42 -12.24 -14.85 9.52
C ILE A 42 -12.83 -13.75 10.42
N PHE A 43 -13.14 -12.58 9.88
CA PHE A 43 -13.75 -11.48 10.64
C PHE A 43 -15.10 -11.89 11.25
N ASN A 44 -15.97 -12.56 10.49
CA ASN A 44 -17.26 -13.04 10.99
C ASN A 44 -17.09 -14.06 12.13
N VAL A 45 -16.15 -14.99 12.02
CA VAL A 45 -15.85 -15.98 13.09
C VAL A 45 -15.34 -15.29 14.36
N LEU A 46 -14.63 -14.17 14.22
CA LEU A 46 -14.16 -13.35 15.35
C LEU A 46 -15.27 -12.47 15.97
N GLY A 47 -16.51 -12.58 15.50
CA GLY A 47 -17.65 -11.81 16.00
C GLY A 47 -17.83 -10.43 15.37
N LEU A 48 -17.05 -10.12 14.33
CA LEU A 48 -17.22 -8.90 13.52
C LEU A 48 -18.06 -9.27 12.29
N ASP A 49 -19.39 -9.28 12.43
CA ASP A 49 -20.30 -9.63 11.35
C ASP A 49 -20.31 -8.55 10.24
N LEU A 50 -19.36 -8.66 9.32
CA LEU A 50 -19.22 -7.74 8.19
C LEU A 50 -20.33 -7.92 7.17
N ASN A 51 -20.92 -9.12 7.08
CA ASN A 51 -21.94 -9.43 6.10
C ASN A 51 -23.27 -8.76 6.44
N SER A 52 -23.67 -8.70 7.72
CA SER A 52 -24.89 -7.98 8.11
C SER A 52 -24.74 -6.46 8.01
N HIS A 53 -23.56 -5.92 8.32
CA HIS A 53 -23.32 -4.47 8.32
C HIS A 53 -22.99 -3.88 6.94
N LEU A 54 -22.27 -4.61 6.08
CA LEU A 54 -21.81 -4.10 4.77
C LEU A 54 -22.39 -4.87 3.59
N GLY A 55 -22.98 -6.06 3.79
CA GLY A 55 -23.55 -6.87 2.73
C GLY A 55 -22.58 -7.12 1.58
N TYR A 56 -23.03 -6.95 0.34
CA TYR A 56 -22.22 -7.09 -0.87
C TYR A 56 -21.00 -6.12 -0.91
N LEU A 57 -21.03 -5.01 -0.16
CA LEU A 57 -19.91 -4.06 -0.11
C LEU A 57 -18.73 -4.56 0.73
N ALA A 58 -18.91 -5.60 1.57
CA ALA A 58 -17.86 -6.11 2.43
C ALA A 58 -16.61 -6.53 1.62
N ASN A 59 -16.81 -7.24 0.50
CA ASN A 59 -15.70 -7.68 -0.35
C ASN A 59 -14.97 -6.49 -0.97
N PHE A 60 -15.72 -5.52 -1.50
CA PHE A 60 -15.16 -4.29 -2.05
C PHE A 60 -14.34 -3.53 -1.00
N VAL A 61 -14.86 -3.36 0.22
CA VAL A 61 -14.17 -2.63 1.30
C VAL A 61 -12.90 -3.37 1.74
N VAL A 62 -12.96 -4.68 1.94
CA VAL A 62 -11.79 -5.48 2.34
C VAL A 62 -10.71 -5.42 1.27
N ARG A 63 -11.08 -5.61 0.00
CA ARG A 63 -10.14 -5.57 -1.13
C ARG A 63 -9.50 -4.19 -1.30
N LYS A 64 -10.31 -3.12 -1.27
CA LYS A 64 -9.79 -1.74 -1.38
C LYS A 64 -9.01 -1.31 -0.14
N GLY A 65 -9.35 -1.83 1.03
CA GLY A 65 -8.57 -1.65 2.25
C GLY A 65 -7.21 -2.34 2.21
N ALA A 66 -7.12 -3.53 1.60
CA ALA A 66 -5.85 -4.21 1.37
C ALA A 66 -4.93 -3.38 0.48
N HIS A 67 -5.41 -2.94 -0.69
CA HIS A 67 -4.62 -2.09 -1.57
C HIS A 67 -4.21 -0.77 -0.90
N PHE A 68 -5.15 -0.08 -0.25
CA PHE A 68 -4.81 1.10 0.54
C PHE A 68 -3.64 0.85 1.52
N THR A 69 -3.64 -0.31 2.20
CA THR A 69 -2.60 -0.69 3.16
C THR A 69 -1.27 -1.03 2.48
N GLU A 70 -1.31 -1.70 1.32
CA GLU A 70 -0.13 -2.01 0.50
C GLU A 70 0.63 -0.74 0.12
N TYR A 71 -0.09 0.25 -0.40
CA TYR A 71 0.50 1.51 -0.84
C TYR A 71 0.86 2.45 0.33
N PHE A 72 0.17 2.35 1.47
CA PHE A 72 0.59 2.98 2.72
C PHE A 72 1.97 2.48 3.17
N ILE A 73 2.19 1.17 3.15
CA ILE A 73 3.48 0.56 3.53
C ILE A 73 4.54 0.91 2.48
N LEU A 74 4.20 0.87 1.19
CA LEU A 74 5.10 1.25 0.10
C LEU A 74 5.62 2.68 0.27
N TYR A 75 4.76 3.63 0.65
CA TYR A 75 5.19 5.00 0.93
C TYR A 75 6.24 5.05 2.06
N ILE A 76 6.00 4.36 3.18
CA ILE A 76 6.93 4.35 4.32
C ILE A 76 8.29 3.77 3.93
N LEU A 77 8.29 2.67 3.18
CA LEU A 77 9.51 2.02 2.72
C LEU A 77 10.27 2.90 1.72
N THR A 78 9.56 3.49 0.76
CA THR A 78 10.13 4.44 -0.21
C THR A 78 10.75 5.62 0.53
N LEU A 79 10.04 6.15 1.52
CA LEU A 79 10.52 7.26 2.33
C LEU A 79 11.76 6.91 3.15
N ASN A 80 11.84 5.69 3.66
CA ASN A 80 13.01 5.19 4.39
C ASN A 80 14.24 5.05 3.48
N VAL A 81 14.05 4.73 2.20
CA VAL A 81 15.11 4.68 1.19
C VAL A 81 15.53 6.09 0.78
N LEU A 82 14.59 6.93 0.34
CA LEU A 82 14.90 8.25 -0.21
C LEU A 82 15.55 9.19 0.82
N ARG A 83 15.15 9.13 2.09
CA ARG A 83 15.77 9.92 3.17
C ARG A 83 17.28 9.67 3.36
N MET A 84 17.83 8.59 2.78
CA MET A 84 19.27 8.33 2.82
C MET A 84 20.07 9.17 1.81
N TYR A 85 19.40 9.77 0.82
CA TYR A 85 20.03 10.39 -0.35
C TYR A 85 19.57 11.82 -0.60
N MET A 86 18.52 12.29 0.07
CA MET A 86 17.97 13.63 -0.16
C MET A 86 17.36 14.26 1.10
N ASP A 87 17.18 15.57 1.03
CA ASP A 87 16.56 16.37 2.08
C ASP A 87 15.15 15.88 2.42
N LYS A 88 14.76 16.07 3.69
CA LYS A 88 13.49 15.60 4.24
C LYS A 88 12.28 15.96 3.36
N ARG A 89 12.16 17.22 2.92
CA ARG A 89 11.01 17.67 2.12
C ARG A 89 10.99 17.01 0.74
N LYS A 90 12.14 16.90 0.08
CA LYS A 90 12.28 16.20 -1.21
C LYS A 90 11.92 14.72 -1.08
N ALA A 91 12.43 14.05 -0.03
CA ALA A 91 12.16 12.64 0.23
C ALA A 91 10.67 12.36 0.36
N TRP A 92 9.90 13.22 1.02
CA TRP A 92 8.47 13.01 1.21
C TRP A 92 7.68 13.20 -0.09
N ASN A 93 7.94 14.31 -0.79
CA ASN A 93 7.26 14.61 -2.05
C ASN A 93 7.56 13.54 -3.11
N TYR A 94 8.83 13.13 -3.23
CA TYR A 94 9.20 12.08 -4.19
C TYR A 94 8.74 10.70 -3.76
N SER A 95 8.56 10.42 -2.46
CA SER A 95 7.93 9.16 -2.03
C SER A 95 6.47 9.10 -2.45
N LEU A 96 5.74 10.21 -2.33
CA LEU A 96 4.34 10.28 -2.76
C LEU A 96 4.22 10.18 -4.29
N ALA A 97 5.08 10.89 -5.02
CA ALA A 97 5.15 10.80 -6.47
C ALA A 97 5.49 9.37 -6.94
N PHE A 98 6.43 8.70 -6.27
CA PHE A 98 6.77 7.32 -6.56
C PHE A 98 5.57 6.38 -6.35
N VAL A 99 4.84 6.53 -5.23
CA VAL A 99 3.64 5.73 -4.96
C VAL A 99 2.58 5.92 -6.03
N PHE A 100 2.31 7.17 -6.44
CA PHE A 100 1.38 7.46 -7.52
C PHE A 100 1.81 6.79 -8.84
N LEU A 101 3.08 6.91 -9.21
CA LEU A 101 3.62 6.29 -10.43
C LEU A 101 3.57 4.76 -10.36
N TYR A 102 3.84 4.17 -9.19
CA TYR A 102 3.75 2.74 -8.99
C TYR A 102 2.30 2.26 -9.10
N ALA A 103 1.33 2.98 -8.52
CA ALA A 103 -0.09 2.69 -8.67
C ALA A 103 -0.54 2.77 -10.12
N CYS A 104 -0.08 3.77 -10.89
CA CYS A 104 -0.31 3.82 -12.33
C CYS A 104 0.29 2.61 -13.06
N SER A 105 1.51 2.18 -12.70
CA SER A 105 2.14 1.01 -13.32
C SER A 105 1.42 -0.28 -12.98
N ASP A 106 0.87 -0.38 -11.77
CA ASP A 106 0.15 -1.55 -11.30
C ASP A 106 -1.19 -1.69 -12.02
N GLU A 107 -1.94 -0.58 -12.14
CA GLU A 107 -3.20 -0.55 -12.89
C GLU A 107 -3.00 -0.87 -14.37
N PHE A 108 -1.91 -0.34 -14.95
CA PHE A 108 -1.51 -0.68 -16.31
C PHE A 108 -1.19 -2.17 -16.44
N HIS A 109 -0.46 -2.74 -15.49
CA HIS A 109 -0.20 -4.18 -15.47
C HIS A 109 -1.49 -5.01 -15.33
N GLN A 110 -2.40 -4.62 -14.42
CA GLN A 110 -3.69 -5.28 -14.22
C GLN A 110 -4.58 -5.25 -15.49
N SER A 111 -4.39 -4.26 -16.37
CA SER A 111 -5.11 -4.24 -17.66
C SER A 111 -4.82 -5.45 -18.56
N PHE A 112 -3.71 -6.15 -18.33
CA PHE A 112 -3.35 -7.40 -19.02
C PHE A 112 -3.79 -8.66 -18.27
N VAL A 113 -4.36 -8.53 -17.07
CA VAL A 113 -4.76 -9.65 -16.22
C VAL A 113 -6.25 -9.98 -16.48
N PRO A 114 -6.60 -11.25 -16.79
CA PRO A 114 -7.99 -11.65 -17.00
C PRO A 114 -8.89 -11.34 -15.80
N GLY A 115 -10.09 -10.82 -16.06
CA GLY A 115 -11.08 -10.52 -15.02
C GLY A 115 -10.79 -9.24 -14.21
N ARG A 116 -9.72 -8.50 -14.53
CA ARG A 116 -9.45 -7.17 -13.98
C ARG A 116 -9.87 -6.10 -14.99
N GLY A 117 -10.61 -5.09 -14.52
CA GLY A 117 -10.99 -3.94 -15.31
C GLY A 117 -10.22 -2.71 -14.82
N PRO A 118 -9.28 -2.14 -15.60
CA PRO A 118 -8.51 -1.01 -15.14
C PRO A 118 -9.41 0.21 -14.92
N ALA A 119 -9.33 0.81 -13.74
CA ALA A 119 -10.07 1.97 -13.32
C ALA A 119 -9.13 3.02 -12.72
N PHE A 120 -9.21 4.25 -13.22
CA PHE A 120 -8.49 5.38 -12.62
C PHE A 120 -8.82 5.57 -11.12
N ARG A 121 -10.01 5.14 -10.70
CA ARG A 121 -10.41 5.12 -9.29
C ARG A 121 -9.49 4.27 -8.42
N ASP A 122 -8.91 3.21 -8.94
CA ASP A 122 -8.07 2.28 -8.18
C ASP A 122 -6.72 2.92 -7.89
N VAL A 123 -6.12 3.57 -8.90
CA VAL A 123 -4.95 4.44 -8.72
C VAL A 123 -5.17 5.50 -7.64
N LEU A 124 -6.37 6.11 -7.57
CA LEU A 124 -6.69 7.10 -6.55
C LEU A 124 -6.77 6.50 -5.15
N ILE A 125 -7.37 5.32 -4.99
CA ILE A 125 -7.46 4.60 -3.72
C ILE A 125 -6.05 4.25 -3.23
N ASP A 126 -5.22 3.71 -4.11
CA ASP A 126 -3.86 3.28 -3.82
C ASP A 126 -2.98 4.48 -3.43
N THR A 127 -3.07 5.55 -4.22
CA THR A 127 -2.38 6.81 -3.92
C THR A 127 -2.86 7.42 -2.61
N SER A 128 -4.14 7.27 -2.25
CA SER A 128 -4.67 7.75 -0.96
C SER A 128 -4.05 7.04 0.23
N GLY A 129 -3.69 5.75 0.10
CA GLY A 129 -2.89 5.02 1.08
C GLY A 129 -1.52 5.65 1.31
N GLY A 130 -0.82 5.98 0.22
CA GLY A 130 0.45 6.72 0.29
C GLY A 130 0.30 8.13 0.85
N ALA A 131 -0.75 8.85 0.49
CA ALA A 131 -1.04 10.19 1.02
C ALA A 131 -1.35 10.16 2.52
N PHE A 132 -2.08 9.14 2.99
CA PHE A 132 -2.31 8.95 4.41
C PHE A 132 -1.01 8.66 5.16
N ALA A 133 -0.15 7.81 4.62
CA ALA A 133 1.19 7.56 5.16
C ALA A 133 2.05 8.82 5.21
N TYR A 134 1.95 9.68 4.19
CA TYR A 134 2.58 11.01 4.18
C TYR A 134 2.11 11.81 5.40
N ILE A 135 0.81 11.94 5.64
CA ILE A 135 0.26 12.70 6.77
C ILE A 135 0.71 12.10 8.11
N VAL A 136 0.57 10.78 8.28
CA VAL A 136 0.96 10.09 9.53
C VAL A 136 2.43 10.29 9.84
N THR A 137 3.31 10.04 8.87
CA THR A 137 4.76 10.26 9.05
C THR A 137 5.10 11.74 9.23
N SER A 138 4.25 12.65 8.73
CA SER A 138 4.36 14.08 8.96
C SER A 138 4.17 14.47 10.40
N VAL A 139 3.04 14.04 10.95
CA VAL A 139 2.62 14.30 12.31
C VAL A 139 3.63 13.71 13.30
N ILE A 140 4.01 12.44 13.12
CA ILE A 140 5.01 11.77 13.98
C ILE A 140 6.34 12.53 13.99
N ASN A 141 6.81 13.00 12.83
CA ASN A 141 8.07 13.73 12.77
C ASN A 141 8.00 15.14 13.37
N ARG A 142 6.82 15.80 13.40
CA ARG A 142 6.66 17.06 14.12
C ARG A 142 6.78 16.85 15.63
N PHE A 143 6.13 15.81 16.16
CA PHE A 143 6.20 15.48 17.59
C PHE A 143 7.60 15.04 18.05
N LYS A 144 8.39 14.40 17.18
CA LYS A 144 9.78 14.04 17.48
C LYS A 144 10.73 15.25 17.52
N ILE A 145 10.41 16.33 16.79
CA ILE A 145 11.22 17.56 16.79
C ILE A 145 10.93 18.40 18.04
N GLY A 146 9.69 18.40 18.55
CA GLY A 146 9.32 19.11 19.79
C GLY A 146 9.76 18.45 21.11
N LYS A 147 10.46 17.32 21.05
CA LYS A 147 11.04 16.60 22.21
C LYS A 147 12.57 16.62 22.25
N LYS A 148 13.21 17.39 21.36
CA LYS A 148 14.65 17.69 21.38
C LYS A 148 14.83 19.14 21.81
#